data_AF-A0A7J4UV20-F1
#
_entry.id   AF-A0A7J4UV20-F1
#
_cell.length_a   1.000
_cell.length_b   1.000
_cell.length_c   1.000
_cell.angle_alpha   90.00
_cell.angle_beta   90.00
_cell.angle_gamma   90.00
#
_symmetry.space_group_name_H-M   'P 1'
#
loop_
_entity.id
_entity.type
_entity.pdbx_description
1 polymer ?
#
loop_
_entity_poly.entity_id
_entity_poly.type
_entity_poly.pdbx_seq_one_letter_code
_entity_poly.pdbx_strand_id
1 'polypeptide(L)' 'MVELKLEKDRITKYEKARLIGARSLQISMGAPFMLKLTPKRLEELKYDPLEIAKLEYEEGVIPIDVKRD' A
#
# COMPACT_ATOMS: atom_id res chain seq x y z
N MET A 1 -3.77 -10.47 17.52
CA MET A 1 -3.51 -9.66 16.32
C MET A 1 -2.88 -10.62 15.32
N VAL A 2 -3.64 -11.10 14.34
CA VAL A 2 -3.21 -12.19 13.45
C VAL A 2 -2.69 -11.56 12.17
N GLU A 3 -1.37 -11.67 11.93
CA GLU A 3 -0.78 -11.36 10.62
C GLU A 3 -1.18 -12.45 9.62
N LEU A 4 -2.17 -12.15 8.79
CA LEU A 4 -2.48 -12.96 7.62
C LEU A 4 -1.70 -12.38 6.44
N LYS A 5 -0.65 -13.09 6.02
CA LYS A 5 0.06 -12.80 4.77
C LYS A 5 -0.90 -13.06 3.60
N LEU A 6 -1.32 -12.00 2.93
CA LEU A 6 -2.05 -12.09 1.66
C LEU A 6 -1.16 -12.78 0.62
N GLU A 7 -1.53 -14.00 0.22
CA GLU A 7 -0.94 -14.62 -0.96
C GLU A 7 -1.31 -13.81 -2.20
N LYS A 8 -0.30 -13.15 -2.77
CA LYS A 8 -0.36 -12.26 -3.95
C LYS A 8 -1.08 -12.90 -5.15
N ASP A 9 -1.13 -14.24 -5.19
CA ASP A 9 -1.63 -15.05 -6.29
C ASP A 9 -3.17 -15.02 -6.46
N ARG A 10 -3.92 -14.53 -5.47
CA ARG A 10 -5.39 -14.54 -5.51
C ARG A 10 -6.05 -13.17 -5.68
N ILE A 11 -5.32 -12.07 -5.78
CA ILE A 11 -5.90 -10.71 -5.82
C ILE A 11 -6.45 -10.39 -7.21
N THR A 12 -7.74 -10.06 -7.30
CA THR A 12 -8.37 -9.58 -8.54
C THR A 12 -7.91 -8.15 -8.88
N LYS A 13 -8.02 -7.77 -10.16
CA LYS A 13 -7.71 -6.39 -10.60
C LYS A 13 -8.50 -5.32 -9.82
N TYR A 14 -9.72 -5.64 -9.36
CA TYR A 14 -10.57 -4.74 -8.59
C TYR A 14 -10.09 -4.58 -7.16
N GLU A 15 -9.73 -5.69 -6.50
CA GLU A 15 -9.19 -5.67 -5.14
C GLU A 15 -7.83 -4.97 -5.11
N LYS A 16 -6.97 -5.21 -6.11
CA LYS A 16 -5.70 -4.48 -6.25
C LYS A 16 -5.92 -2.97 -6.36
N ALA A 17 -6.83 -2.54 -7.22
CA ALA A 17 -7.15 -1.12 -7.37
C ALA A 17 -7.72 -0.53 -6.06
N ARG A 18 -8.55 -1.29 -5.34
CA ARG A 18 -9.15 -0.85 -4.09
C ARG A 18 -8.12 -0.74 -2.94
N LEU A 19 -7.21 -1.70 -2.83
CA LEU A 19 -6.12 -1.69 -1.84
C LEU A 19 -5.21 -0.47 -2.05
N ILE A 20 -4.74 -0.26 -3.28
CA ILE A 20 -3.86 0.88 -3.61
C ILE A 20 -4.60 2.21 -3.38
N GLY A 21 -5.86 2.32 -3.80
CA GLY A 21 -6.66 3.53 -3.60
C GLY A 21 -6.92 3.84 -2.13
N ALA A 22 -7.31 2.85 -1.34
CA ALA A 22 -7.53 3.02 0.10
C ALA A 22 -6.22 3.42 0.81
N ARG A 23 -5.10 2.81 0.44
CA ARG A 23 -3.80 3.12 1.04
C ARG A 23 -3.28 4.50 0.64
N SER A 24 -3.44 4.89 -0.62
CA SER A 24 -3.11 6.23 -1.12
C SER A 24 -3.87 7.33 -0.35
N LEU A 25 -5.15 7.08 -0.04
CA LEU A 25 -5.93 7.99 0.80
C LEU A 25 -5.36 8.09 2.22
N GLN A 26 -5.02 6.97 2.85
CA GLN A 26 -4.41 6.98 4.19
C GLN A 26 -3.12 7.82 4.22
N ILE A 27 -2.25 7.64 3.23
CA ILE A 27 -1.01 8.40 3.08
C ILE A 27 -1.30 9.89 2.93
N SER A 28 -2.29 10.24 2.10
CA SER A 28 -2.71 11.63 1.90
C SER A 28 -3.22 12.29 3.20
N MET A 29 -3.77 11.49 4.11
CA MET A 29 -4.24 11.92 5.44
C MET A 29 -3.11 11.96 6.49
N GLY A 30 -1.85 11.70 6.10
CA GLY A 30 -0.71 11.73 7.01
C GLY A 30 -0.47 10.43 7.77
N ALA A 31 -1.03 9.30 7.31
CA ALA A 31 -0.72 8.00 7.89
C ALA A 31 0.78 7.66 7.70
N PRO A 32 1.41 6.98 8.68
CA PRO A 32 2.80 6.59 8.56
C PRO A 32 3.01 5.54 7.47
N PHE A 33 4.17 5.62 6.83
CA PHE A 33 4.65 4.65 5.85
C PHE A 33 5.11 3.37 6.56
N MET A 34 4.74 2.22 6.01
CA MET A 34 5.27 0.92 6.46
C MET A 34 6.66 0.65 5.89
N LEU A 35 7.00 1.25 4.74
CA LEU A 35 8.32 1.18 4.16
C LEU A 35 9.28 2.18 4.79
N LYS A 36 10.54 1.75 4.96
CA LYS A 36 11.66 2.65 5.26
C LYS A 36 12.01 3.46 4.01
N LEU A 37 11.22 4.48 3.73
CA LEU A 37 11.49 5.43 2.65
C LEU A 37 12.60 6.37 3.11
N THR A 38 13.74 6.35 2.41
CA THR A 38 14.77 7.37 2.60
C THR A 38 14.29 8.70 2.00
N PRO A 39 14.77 9.86 2.49
CA PRO A 39 14.39 11.18 1.98
C PRO A 39 14.58 11.30 0.46
N LYS A 40 15.64 10.69 -0.07
CA LYS A 40 15.95 10.63 -1.50
C LYS A 40 14.89 9.88 -2.31
N ARG A 41 14.36 8.78 -1.78
CA ARG A 41 13.29 7.99 -2.41
C ARG A 41 11.96 8.74 -2.40
N LEU A 42 11.69 9.52 -1.34
CA LEU A 42 10.50 10.37 -1.26
C LEU A 42 10.54 11.52 -2.28
N GLU A 43 11.70 12.14 -2.48
CA GLU A 43 11.89 13.15 -3.53
C GLU A 43 11.74 12.57 -4.94
N GLU A 44 12.27 11.37 -5.20
CA GLU A 44 12.09 10.66 -6.47
C GLU A 44 10.61 10.41 -6.78
N LEU A 45 9.83 10.05 -5.76
CA LEU A 45 8.39 9.81 -5.86
C LEU A 45 7.56 11.10 -5.80
N LYS A 46 8.20 12.27 -5.70
CA LYS A 46 7.56 13.60 -5.57
C LYS A 46 6.52 13.68 -4.45
N TYR A 47 6.67 12.86 -3.42
CA TYR A 47 5.69 12.71 -2.34
C TYR A 47 4.27 12.33 -2.83
N ASP A 48 4.16 11.70 -4.00
CA ASP A 48 2.87 11.29 -4.53
C ASP A 48 2.30 10.10 -3.73
N PRO A 49 1.12 10.25 -3.08
CA PRO A 49 0.52 9.21 -2.26
C PRO A 49 0.20 7.92 -3.02
N LEU A 50 -0.13 8.02 -4.31
CA LEU A 50 -0.46 6.88 -5.16
C LEU A 50 0.81 6.07 -5.47
N GLU A 51 1.90 6.74 -5.82
CA GLU A 51 3.16 6.07 -6.12
C GLU A 51 3.74 5.40 -4.87
N ILE A 52 3.62 6.03 -3.71
CA ILE A 52 4.01 5.43 -2.43
C ILE A 52 3.14 4.20 -2.11
N ALA A 53 1.82 4.28 -2.31
CA ALA A 53 0.92 3.14 -2.09
C ALA A 53 1.21 1.97 -3.04
N LYS A 54 1.57 2.24 -4.31
CA LYS A 54 1.99 1.20 -5.25
C LYS A 54 3.26 0.51 -4.78
N LEU A 55 4.26 1.27 -4.33
CA LEU A 55 5.51 0.72 -3.81
C LEU A 55 5.26 -0.18 -2.60
N GLU A 56 4.41 0.25 -1.66
CA GLU A 56 4.02 -0.57 -0.49
C GLU A 56 3.27 -1.86 -0.91
N TYR A 57 2.45 -1.79 -1.95
CA TYR A 57 1.78 -2.98 -2.51
C TYR A 57 2.78 -3.96 -3.14
N GLU A 58 3.77 -3.45 -3.88
CA GLU A 58 4.79 -4.27 -4.52
C GLU A 58 5.65 -5.00 -3.49
N GLU A 59 6.00 -4.33 -2.39
CA GLU A 59 6.74 -4.91 -1.26
C GLU A 59 5.86 -5.79 -0.35
N GLY A 60 4.53 -5.76 -0.53
CA GLY A 60 3.59 -6.59 0.24
C GLY A 60 3.43 -6.17 1.70
N VAL A 61 3.68 -4.89 2.01
CA VAL A 61 3.63 -4.35 3.38
C VAL A 61 2.38 -3.49 3.65
N ILE A 62 1.39 -3.53 2.75
CA ILE A 62 0.15 -2.79 2.96
C ILE A 62 -0.61 -3.37 4.16
N PRO A 63 -0.96 -2.54 5.16
CA PRO A 63 -1.64 -2.99 6.37
C PRO A 63 -3.17 -3.06 6.19
N ILE A 64 -3.62 -3.61 5.05
CA ILE A 64 -5.03 -3.72 4.70
C ILE A 64 -5.24 -5.10 4.10
N ASP A 65 -6.25 -5.80 4.62
CA ASP A 65 -6.61 -7.14 4.15
C ASP A 65 -7.88 -7.11 3.28
N VAL A 66 -8.06 -8.13 2.45
CA VAL A 66 -9.22 -8.28 1.57
C VAL A 66 -10.11 -9.40 2.12
N LYS A 67 -11.22 -9.01 2.74
CA LYS A 67 -12.25 -9.96 3.15
C LYS A 67 -13.21 -10.23 1.98
N ARG A 68 -13.37 -11.52 1.66
CA ARG A 68 -14.41 -12.02 0.76
C ARG A 68 -15.47 -12.68 1.63
N ASP A 69 -16.71 -12.26 1.44
CA ASP A 69 -17.90 -12.93 2.00
C ASP A 69 -18.49 -13.89 0.94
#